data_AF-A0A8J4TWK7-F1
#
_entry.id   AF-A0A8J4TWK7-F1
#
_cell.length_a   1.000
_cell.length_b   1.000
_cell.length_c   1.000
_cell.angle_alpha   90.00
_cell.angle_beta   90.00
_cell.angle_gamma   90.00
#
_symmetry.space_group_name_H-M   'P 1'
#
loop_
_entity.id
_entity.type
_entity.pdbx_description
1 polymer ?
#
loop_
_entity_poly.entity_id
_entity_poly.type
_entity_poly.pdbx_seq_one_letter_code
_entity_poly.pdbx_strand_id
1 'polypeptide(L)'
;MFCNVALSTMCDQTFLAITFGSCDNCSQNKPLMNIYLQNEPVNFCSLCVEKMACQALGKGESVASLNAEVECLKVKLEQERAKLHDAE
;
A
#
# COMPACT_ATOMS: atom_id res chain seq x y z
N MET A 1 -24.05 -18.64 -5.00
CA MET A 1 -22.72 -18.19 -4.54
C MET A 1 -21.72 -19.20 -5.09
N PHE A 2 -21.15 -18.93 -6.27
CA PHE A 2 -20.24 -19.86 -6.94
C PHE A 2 -18.80 -19.49 -6.59
N CYS A 3 -18.19 -20.26 -5.69
CA CYS A 3 -16.76 -20.17 -5.39
C CYS A 3 -16.00 -20.93 -6.48
N ASN A 4 -15.48 -20.22 -7.48
CA ASN A 4 -14.61 -20.81 -8.50
C ASN A 4 -13.16 -20.79 -7.98
N VAL A 5 -12.66 -21.95 -7.56
CA VAL A 5 -11.25 -22.13 -7.17
C VAL A 5 -10.41 -22.18 -8.44
N ALA A 6 -9.59 -21.16 -8.69
CA ALA A 6 -8.61 -21.15 -9.78
C ALA A 6 -7.33 -21.85 -9.30
N LEU A 7 -6.96 -22.95 -9.97
CA LEU A 7 -5.82 -23.79 -9.62
C LEU A 7 -4.56 -23.31 -10.39
N SER A 8 -3.69 -22.55 -9.71
CA SER A 8 -2.32 -22.33 -10.18
C SER A 8 -1.39 -23.40 -9.57
N THR A 9 -0.63 -24.08 -10.43
CA THR A 9 0.28 -25.21 -10.16
C THR A 9 1.06 -25.08 -8.85
N MET A 10 0.91 -26.08 -7.97
CA MET A 10 1.28 -26.02 -6.55
C MET A 10 2.73 -26.46 -6.27
N CYS A 11 3.47 -25.64 -5.52
CA CYS A 11 4.32 -26.12 -4.42
C CYS A 11 3.71 -25.52 -3.14
N ASP A 12 3.48 -26.36 -2.12
CA ASP A 12 2.94 -26.06 -0.78
C ASP A 12 1.51 -25.50 -0.70
N GLN A 13 0.54 -26.41 -0.53
CA GLN A 13 -0.89 -26.15 -0.73
C GLN A 13 -1.59 -25.43 0.43
N THR A 14 -1.42 -24.12 0.53
CA THR A 14 -2.42 -23.26 1.17
C THR A 14 -3.54 -22.99 0.17
N PHE A 15 -4.76 -23.49 0.41
CA PHE A 15 -5.93 -23.14 -0.39
C PHE A 15 -6.32 -21.69 -0.11
N LEU A 16 -5.87 -20.77 -0.97
CA LEU A 16 -6.33 -19.38 -0.94
C LEU A 16 -7.69 -19.30 -1.63
N ALA A 17 -8.72 -18.91 -0.87
CA ALA A 17 -10.00 -18.53 -1.45
C ALA A 17 -9.84 -17.20 -2.19
N ILE A 18 -9.87 -17.24 -3.51
CA ILE A 18 -9.78 -16.05 -4.35
C ILE A 18 -11.20 -15.55 -4.64
N THR A 19 -11.51 -14.34 -4.21
CA THR A 19 -12.77 -13.69 -4.56
C THR A 19 -12.62 -12.98 -5.89
N PHE A 20 -13.48 -13.29 -6.87
CA PHE A 20 -13.53 -12.58 -8.13
C PHE A 20 -14.69 -11.58 -8.11
N GLY A 21 -14.43 -10.35 -8.54
CA GLY A 21 -15.46 -9.32 -8.65
C GLY A 21 -14.91 -8.01 -9.19
N SER A 22 -15.75 -6.97 -9.19
CA SER A 22 -15.38 -5.64 -9.69
C SER A 22 -14.41 -4.97 -8.71
N CYS A 23 -13.24 -4.59 -9.19
CA CYS A 23 -12.27 -3.82 -8.41
C CYS A 23 -12.78 -2.40 -8.17
N ASP A 24 -12.78 -1.95 -6.91
CA ASP A 24 -13.29 -0.62 -6.55
C ASP A 24 -12.49 0.53 -7.18
N ASN A 25 -11.24 0.30 -7.61
CA ASN A 25 -10.39 1.32 -8.26
C ASN A 25 -10.49 1.34 -9.79
N CYS A 26 -10.48 0.18 -10.46
CA CYS A 26 -10.46 0.12 -11.93
C CYS A 26 -11.76 -0.40 -12.57
N SER A 27 -12.75 -0.77 -11.77
CA SER A 27 -14.06 -1.29 -12.21
C SER A 27 -13.99 -2.54 -13.09
N GLN A 28 -12.85 -3.24 -13.13
CA GLN A 28 -12.67 -4.47 -13.90
C GLN A 28 -12.89 -5.69 -13.00
N ASN A 29 -13.56 -6.71 -13.54
CA ASN A 29 -13.70 -8.01 -12.87
C ASN A 29 -12.35 -8.73 -12.82
N LYS A 30 -11.79 -8.87 -11.62
CA LYS A 30 -10.47 -9.46 -11.36
C LYS A 30 -10.46 -10.20 -10.01
N PRO A 31 -9.43 -11.01 -9.72
CA PRO A 31 -9.11 -11.42 -8.36
C PRO A 31 -8.98 -10.20 -7.44
N LEU A 32 -9.78 -10.16 -6.39
CA LEU A 32 -9.81 -9.08 -5.41
C LEU A 32 -8.97 -9.46 -4.18
N MET A 33 -8.25 -8.48 -3.67
CA MET A 33 -7.59 -8.49 -2.38
C MET A 33 -8.40 -7.59 -1.45
N ASN A 34 -8.79 -8.14 -0.32
CA ASN A 34 -9.40 -7.34 0.75
C ASN A 34 -8.27 -6.63 1.52
N ILE A 35 -8.30 -5.31 1.51
CA ILE A 35 -7.35 -4.48 2.26
C ILE A 35 -8.12 -3.50 3.12
N TYR A 36 -7.50 -3.03 4.20
CA TYR A 36 -8.08 -2.01 5.07
C TYR A 36 -7.45 -0.66 4.81
N LEU A 37 -8.26 0.32 4.44
CA LEU A 37 -7.89 1.71 4.32
C LEU A 37 -8.65 2.48 5.39
N GLN A 38 -7.94 3.09 6.35
CA GLN A 38 -8.55 3.84 7.47
C GLN A 38 -9.60 3.02 8.25
N ASN A 39 -9.34 1.73 8.47
CA ASN A 39 -10.24 0.75 9.10
C ASN A 39 -11.49 0.38 8.29
N GLU A 40 -11.64 0.86 7.05
CA GLU A 40 -12.70 0.43 6.14
C GLU A 40 -12.18 -0.65 5.18
N PRO A 41 -12.91 -1.78 5.02
CA PRO A 41 -12.53 -2.82 4.10
C PRO A 41 -12.83 -2.38 2.66
N VAL A 42 -11.84 -2.45 1.78
CA VAL A 42 -12.02 -2.22 0.32
C VAL A 42 -11.54 -3.43 -0.47
N ASN A 43 -12.08 -3.60 -1.68
CA ASN A 43 -11.75 -4.73 -2.54
C ASN A 43 -11.06 -4.26 -3.82
N PHE A 44 -9.72 -4.28 -3.80
CA PHE A 44 -8.91 -3.91 -4.96
C PHE A 44 -8.22 -5.11 -5.59
N CYS A 45 -7.96 -5.05 -6.89
CA CYS A 45 -7.10 -6.05 -7.53
C CYS A 45 -5.63 -5.81 -7.20
N SER A 46 -4.81 -6.88 -7.27
CA SER A 46 -3.38 -6.84 -6.96
C SER A 46 -2.63 -5.71 -7.66
N LEU A 47 -2.88 -5.52 -8.96
CA LEU A 47 -2.23 -4.46 -9.75
C LEU A 47 -2.61 -3.05 -9.27
N CYS A 48 -3.86 -2.83 -8.84
CA CYS A 48 -4.27 -1.52 -8.33
C CYS A 48 -3.62 -1.23 -6.98
N VAL A 49 -3.47 -2.24 -6.13
CA VAL A 49 -2.73 -2.12 -4.86
C VAL A 49 -1.25 -1.80 -5.11
N GLU A 50 -0.61 -2.51 -6.04
CA GLU A 50 0.78 -2.24 -6.42
C GLU A 50 0.97 -0.81 -6.96
N LYS A 51 0.09 -0.37 -7.86
CA LYS A 51 0.12 1.00 -8.37
C LYS A 51 -0.06 2.04 -7.28
N MET A 52 -0.95 1.79 -6.32
CA MET A 52 -1.17 2.68 -5.18
C MET A 52 0.07 2.79 -4.29
N ALA A 53 0.72 1.67 -3.97
CA ALA A 53 1.95 1.66 -3.20
C ALA A 53 3.07 2.49 -3.88
N CYS A 54 3.08 2.49 -5.21
CA CYS A 54 4.07 3.20 -6.01
C CYS A 54 3.66 4.63 -6.42
N GLN A 55 2.45 5.11 -6.11
CA GLN A 55 1.96 6.42 -6.59
C GLN A 55 2.78 7.60 -6.09
N ALA A 56 3.34 7.51 -4.89
CA ALA A 56 4.13 8.56 -4.26
C ALA A 56 5.65 8.35 -4.41
N LEU A 57 6.08 7.27 -5.06
CA LEU A 57 7.51 7.06 -5.33
C LEU A 57 7.95 8.07 -6.39
N GLY A 58 8.90 8.94 -6.02
CA GLY A 58 9.40 10.00 -6.88
C GLY A 58 10.03 9.43 -8.16
N LYS A 59 9.65 9.98 -9.32
CA LYS A 59 10.38 9.75 -10.57
C LYS A 59 11.46 10.81 -10.70
N GLY A 60 12.71 10.40 -10.89
CA GLY A 60 13.82 11.33 -11.13
C GLY A 60 14.28 12.04 -9.87
N GLU A 61 14.68 11.26 -8.87
CA GLU A 61 15.37 11.81 -7.69
C GLU A 61 16.62 12.59 -8.12
N SER A 62 16.79 13.77 -7.54
CA SER A 62 17.95 14.62 -7.74
C SER A 62 18.61 14.91 -6.40
N VAL A 63 19.88 15.29 -6.42
CA VAL A 63 20.58 15.73 -5.21
C VAL A 63 19.85 16.91 -4.55
N ALA A 64 19.26 17.80 -5.36
CA ALA A 64 18.50 18.95 -4.85
C ALA A 64 17.22 18.53 -4.10
N SER A 65 16.43 17.60 -4.66
CA SER A 65 15.22 17.09 -4.00
C SER A 65 15.55 16.32 -2.73
N LEU A 66 16.63 15.53 -2.75
CA LEU A 66 17.08 14.78 -1.59
C LEU A 66 17.53 15.70 -0.45
N ASN A 67 18.31 16.74 -0.75
CA ASN A 67 18.73 17.72 0.26
C ASN A 67 17.54 18.49 0.84
N ALA A 68 16.55 18.86 0.01
CA ALA A 68 15.33 19.50 0.51
C ALA A 68 14.54 18.59 1.45
N GLU A 69 14.46 17.30 1.15
CA GLU A 69 13.82 16.31 2.02
C GLU A 69 14.60 16.13 3.34
N VAL A 70 15.93 16.06 3.30
CA VAL A 70 16.79 15.99 4.49
C VAL A 70 16.54 17.17 5.44
N GLU A 71 16.52 18.40 4.93
CA GLU A 71 16.26 19.57 5.77
C GLU A 71 14.83 19.55 6.36
N CYS A 72 13.84 19.14 5.56
CA CYS A 72 12.46 18.97 6.04
C CYS A 72 12.36 17.93 7.17
N LEU A 73 13.03 16.78 7.00
CA LEU A 73 13.05 15.71 8.00
C LEU A 73 13.80 16.11 9.27
N LYS A 74 14.90 16.85 9.15
CA LYS A 74 15.64 17.38 10.28
C LYS A 74 14.77 18.28 11.17
N VAL A 75 14.03 19.21 10.57
CA VAL A 75 13.11 20.09 11.30
C VAL A 75 12.02 19.28 12.00
N LYS A 76 11.40 18.31 11.31
CA LYS A 76 10.40 17.43 11.93
C LYS A 76 10.97 16.65 13.10
N LEU A 77 12.20 16.13 12.99
CA LEU A 77 12.85 15.40 14.07
C LEU A 77 13.09 16.28 15.30
N GLU A 78 13.55 17.50 15.11
CA GLU A 78 13.75 18.46 16.20
C GLU A 78 12.42 18.82 16.88
N GLN A 79 11.35 19.00 16.11
CA GLN A 79 10.01 19.24 16.63
C GLN A 79 9.48 18.06 17.46
N GLU A 80 9.60 16.83 16.95
CA GLU A 80 9.16 15.64 17.70
C GLU A 80 10.01 15.39 18.94
N ARG A 81 11.33 15.67 18.89
CA ARG A 81 12.20 15.59 20.07
C ARG A 81 11.83 16.61 21.14
N ALA A 82 11.48 17.83 20.75
CA ALA A 82 11.06 18.86 21.70
C ALA A 82 9.82 18.43 22.51
N LYS A 83 8.88 17.69 21.91
CA LYS A 83 7.69 17.14 22.60
C LYS A 83 8.01 16.04 23.62
N LEU A 84 9.23 15.50 23.58
CA LEU A 84 9.67 14.41 24.46
C LEU A 84 10.65 14.90 25.53
N HIS A 85 11.15 16.14 25.42
CA HIS A 85 12.16 16.75 26.28
C HIS A 85 11.55 17.68 27.36
N ASP A 86 10.38 17.32 27.90
CA ASP A 86 9.66 18.12 28.91
C ASP A 86 10.19 17.95 30.34
N ALA A 87 11.37 17.34 30.54
CA ALA A 87 12.02 17.23 31.85
C ALA A 87 13.54 17.42 31.72
N GLU A 88 14.06 18.51 32.29
CA GLU A 88 15.46 18.67 32.68
C GLU A 88 15.78 17.89 33.97
#